data_AF-A0AAV1KF99-F1
#
_entry.id   AF-A0AAV1KF99-F1
#
_cell.length_a   1.000
_cell.length_b   1.000
_cell.length_c   1.000
_cell.angle_alpha   90.00
_cell.angle_beta   90.00
_cell.angle_gamma   90.00
#
_symmetry.space_group_name_H-M   'P 1'
#
loop_
_entity.id
_entity.type
_entity.pdbx_description
1 polymer ?
#
loop_
_entity_poly.entity_id
_entity_poly.type
_entity_poly.pdbx_seq_one_letter_code
_entity_poly.pdbx_strand_id
1 'polypeptide(L)'
;MERMCERELRGSALMNLPLHDKQHAYSLGKSTESALHQVITKIEEAIQNKEICLGSFIDIEGDFDRTKFSSIKGALSRHNVEPALIDWIVYMLSTRIIKIAGESQPIQIKKGCSQGGVLSPLL
;
A
#
# COMPACT_ATOMS: atom_id res chain seq x y z
N MET A 1 14.16 8.00 8.94
CA MET A 1 13.91 6.59 9.29
C MET A 1 12.98 5.93 8.27
N GLU A 2 11.77 6.44 8.03
CA GLU A 2 10.83 5.86 7.04
C GLU A 2 11.44 5.64 5.65
N ARG A 3 12.16 6.62 5.09
CA ARG A 3 12.87 6.47 3.80
C ARG A 3 13.92 5.35 3.78
N MET A 4 14.56 5.08 4.92
CA MET A 4 15.51 3.98 5.02
C MET A 4 14.75 2.65 5.01
N CYS A 5 13.70 2.52 5.82
CA CYS A 5 12.83 1.33 5.81
C CYS A 5 12.26 1.09 4.40
N GLU A 6 11.79 2.12 3.72
CA GLU A 6 11.29 2.03 2.34
C GLU A 6 12.35 1.49 1.38
N ARG A 7 13.57 2.06 1.45
CA ARG A 7 14.69 1.62 0.62
C ARG A 7 15.07 0.18 0.90
N GLU A 8 15.14 -0.22 2.17
CA GLU A 8 15.44 -1.61 2.54
C GLU A 8 14.34 -2.56 2.05
N LEU A 9 13.06 -2.21 2.17
CA LEU A 9 11.96 -3.03 1.64
C LEU A 9 12.05 -3.19 0.11
N ARG A 10 12.32 -2.10 -0.62
CA ARG A 10 12.48 -2.14 -2.07
C ARG A 10 13.73 -2.90 -2.52
N GLY A 11 14.83 -2.77 -1.77
CA GLY A 11 16.12 -3.40 -2.07
C GLY A 11 16.27 -4.84 -1.59
N SER A 12 15.34 -5.34 -0.76
CA SER A 12 15.37 -6.71 -0.23
C SER A 12 14.06 -7.45 -0.49
N ALA A 13 13.05 -7.24 0.35
CA ALA A 13 11.80 -7.98 0.34
C ALA A 13 11.10 -7.97 -1.03
N LEU A 14 11.03 -6.80 -1.69
CA LEU A 14 10.38 -6.66 -2.99
C LEU A 14 11.26 -7.09 -4.17
N MET A 15 12.58 -7.26 -3.99
CA MET A 15 13.41 -7.93 -4.99
C MET A 15 13.17 -9.45 -4.98
N ASN A 16 12.95 -10.03 -3.80
CA ASN A 16 12.75 -11.48 -3.65
C ASN A 16 11.28 -11.89 -3.88
N LEU A 17 10.33 -11.13 -3.35
CA LEU A 17 8.90 -11.31 -3.53
C LEU A 17 8.29 -10.00 -4.05
N PRO A 18 8.28 -9.78 -5.37
CA PRO A 18 7.78 -8.55 -5.97
C PRO A 18 6.27 -8.39 -5.79
N LEU A 19 5.80 -7.14 -5.94
CA LEU A 19 4.38 -6.83 -6.05
C LEU A 19 3.80 -7.46 -7.32
N HIS A 20 2.49 -7.70 -7.31
CA HIS A 20 1.80 -8.27 -8.46
C HIS A 20 1.98 -7.40 -9.72
N ASP A 21 2.09 -8.03 -10.89
CA ASP A 21 2.39 -7.33 -12.15
C ASP A 21 1.31 -6.31 -12.57
N LYS A 22 0.08 -6.49 -12.09
CA LYS A 22 -1.04 -5.55 -12.31
C LYS A 22 -1.16 -4.47 -11.23
N GLN A 23 -0.25 -4.43 -10.26
CA GLN A 23 -0.12 -3.29 -9.34
C GLN A 23 0.64 -2.18 -10.08
N HIS A 24 -0.06 -1.10 -10.42
CA HIS A 24 0.51 0.05 -11.12
C HIS A 24 0.85 1.20 -10.15
N ALA A 25 0.03 1.40 -9.12
CA ALA A 25 0.28 2.44 -8.12
C ALA A 25 1.60 2.17 -7.37
N TYR A 26 2.38 3.24 -7.16
CA TYR A 26 3.62 3.26 -6.36
C TYR A 26 4.69 2.22 -6.77
N SER A 27 4.60 1.73 -8.00
CA SER A 27 5.49 0.73 -8.60
C SER A 27 6.44 1.40 -9.59
N LEU A 28 7.72 1.03 -9.53
CA LEU A 28 8.74 1.59 -10.43
C LEU A 28 8.42 1.21 -11.89
N GLY A 29 8.53 2.19 -12.79
CA GLY A 29 8.28 2.00 -14.22
C GLY A 29 6.81 1.84 -14.62
N LYS A 30 5.86 2.05 -13.70
CA LYS A 30 4.42 2.03 -13.99
C LYS A 30 3.78 3.37 -13.68
N SER A 31 2.71 3.67 -14.42
CA SER A 31 1.92 4.90 -14.30
C SER A 31 0.43 4.60 -14.41
N THR A 32 -0.40 5.62 -14.19
CA THR A 32 -1.84 5.57 -14.46
C THR A 32 -2.13 5.25 -15.92
N GLU A 33 -1.29 5.71 -16.86
CA GLU A 33 -1.42 5.40 -18.29
C GLU A 33 -1.22 3.91 -18.55
N SER A 34 -0.20 3.29 -17.93
CA SER A 34 0.03 1.84 -18.08
C SER A 34 -1.13 1.01 -17.52
N ALA A 35 -1.77 1.48 -16.45
CA ALA A 35 -2.95 0.83 -15.87
C ALA A 35 -4.15 0.95 -16.81
N LEU A 36 -4.40 2.15 -17.33
CA LEU A 36 -5.50 2.42 -18.25
C LEU A 36 -5.33 1.62 -19.55
N HIS A 37 -4.11 1.58 -20.09
CA HIS A 37 -3.79 0.81 -21.28
C HIS A 37 -4.15 -0.67 -21.10
N GLN A 38 -3.78 -1.27 -19.95
CA GLN A 38 -4.13 -2.67 -19.66
C GLN A 38 -5.65 -2.93 -19.62
N VAL A 39 -6.44 -1.98 -19.11
CA VAL A 39 -7.90 -2.09 -19.10
C VAL A 39 -8.46 -1.98 -20.52
N ILE A 40 -7.97 -1.02 -21.30
CA ILE A 40 -8.40 -0.79 -22.69
C ILE A 40 -8.11 -2.02 -23.55
N THR A 41 -6.89 -2.57 -23.46
CA THR A 41 -6.51 -3.77 -24.24
C THR A 41 -7.48 -4.93 -24.00
N LYS A 42 -7.88 -5.18 -22.75
CA LYS A 42 -8.86 -6.24 -22.44
C LYS A 42 -10.24 -5.99 -23.06
N ILE A 43 -10.67 -4.73 -23.08
CA ILE A 43 -11.95 -4.35 -23.69
C ILE A 43 -11.86 -4.55 -25.21
N GLU A 44 -10.77 -4.13 -25.83
CA GLU A 44 -10.52 -4.30 -27.27
C GLU A 44 -10.48 -5.77 -27.68
N GLU A 45 -9.77 -6.62 -26.91
CA GLU A 45 -9.72 -8.08 -27.13
C GLU A 45 -11.11 -8.71 -27.09
N ALA A 46 -11.93 -8.37 -26.09
CA ALA A 46 -13.29 -8.88 -25.99
C ALA A 46 -14.17 -8.45 -27.17
N ILE A 47 -14.04 -7.19 -27.62
CA ILE A 47 -14.75 -6.68 -28.81
C ILE A 47 -14.32 -7.45 -30.06
N GLN A 48 -13.02 -7.66 -30.26
CA GLN A 48 -12.46 -8.39 -31.41
C GLN A 48 -12.96 -9.84 -31.44
N ASN A 49 -13.05 -10.49 -30.28
CA ASN A 49 -13.51 -11.87 -30.14
C ASN A 49 -15.04 -12.01 -30.07
N LYS A 50 -15.80 -10.89 -30.13
CA LYS A 50 -17.26 -10.85 -29.98
C LYS A 50 -17.75 -11.44 -28.65
N GLU A 51 -16.96 -11.24 -27.59
CA GLU A 51 -17.25 -11.67 -26.23
C GLU A 51 -17.90 -10.55 -25.42
N ILE A 52 -18.54 -10.91 -24.30
CA ILE A 52 -19.08 -9.94 -23.35
C ILE A 52 -17.98 -9.56 -22.35
N CYS A 53 -17.64 -8.28 -22.28
CA CYS A 53 -16.73 -7.74 -21.26
C CYS A 53 -17.53 -7.14 -20.09
N LEU A 54 -17.25 -7.59 -18.86
CA LEU A 54 -17.79 -7.03 -17.63
C LEU A 54 -16.69 -6.33 -16.83
N GLY A 55 -16.88 -5.05 -16.54
CA GLY A 55 -16.02 -4.28 -15.65
C GLY A 55 -16.60 -4.18 -14.24
N SER A 56 -15.78 -4.40 -13.22
CA SER A 56 -16.11 -4.12 -11.82
C SER A 56 -15.11 -3.11 -11.26
N PHE A 57 -15.63 -2.00 -10.74
CA PHE A 57 -14.85 -0.93 -10.14
C PHE A 57 -15.18 -0.89 -8.65
N ILE A 58 -14.16 -1.13 -7.82
CA ILE A 58 -14.28 -1.19 -6.37
C ILE A 58 -13.39 -0.09 -5.79
N ASP A 59 -13.96 0.73 -4.93
CA ASP A 59 -13.24 1.76 -4.19
C ASP A 59 -13.26 1.44 -2.69
N ILE A 60 -12.14 1.65 -2.02
CA ILE A 60 -11.98 1.33 -0.59
C ILE A 60 -11.97 2.63 0.20
N GLU A 61 -13.01 2.86 1.00
CA GLU A 61 -13.13 4.04 1.84
C GLU A 61 -12.05 4.06 2.93
N GLY A 62 -11.18 5.08 2.91
CA GLY A 62 -10.22 5.34 3.97
C GLY A 62 -9.20 4.22 4.16
N ASP A 63 -8.62 3.72 3.08
CA ASP A 63 -7.59 2.67 3.06
C ASP A 63 -6.42 3.00 4.01
N PHE A 64 -5.87 4.21 3.95
CA PHE A 64 -4.79 4.65 4.84
C PHE A 64 -5.26 4.73 6.29
N ASP A 65 -6.47 5.21 6.58
CA ASP A 65 -6.93 5.41 7.97
C ASP A 65 -7.44 4.13 8.65
N ARG A 66 -7.89 3.14 7.87
CA ARG A 66 -8.58 1.96 8.40
C ARG A 66 -7.69 0.71 8.46
N THR A 67 -6.51 0.74 7.86
CA THR A 67 -5.59 -0.41 7.83
C THR A 67 -5.11 -0.80 9.23
N LYS A 68 -5.32 -2.05 9.65
CA LYS A 68 -4.92 -2.53 10.98
C LYS A 68 -3.41 -2.79 11.03
N PHE A 69 -2.75 -2.47 12.15
CA PHE A 69 -1.32 -2.77 12.34
C PHE A 69 -1.01 -4.27 12.23
N SER A 70 -1.92 -5.14 12.68
CA SER A 70 -1.79 -6.59 12.52
C SER A 70 -1.81 -7.02 11.05
N SER A 71 -2.60 -6.36 10.20
CA SER A 71 -2.63 -6.62 8.76
C SER A 71 -1.30 -6.22 8.11
N ILE A 72 -0.75 -5.05 8.47
CA ILE A 72 0.56 -4.57 8.00
C ILE A 72 1.65 -5.54 8.44
N LYS A 73 1.69 -5.90 9.72
CA LYS A 73 2.64 -6.89 10.26
C LYS A 73 2.56 -8.21 9.49
N GLY A 74 1.35 -8.73 9.27
CA GLY A 74 1.13 -9.95 8.51
C GLY A 74 1.56 -9.84 7.05
N ALA A 75 1.34 -8.71 6.39
CA ALA A 75 1.77 -8.47 5.02
C ALA A 75 3.30 -8.46 4.92
N LEU A 76 3.99 -7.71 5.79
CA LEU A 76 5.45 -7.66 5.83
C LEU A 76 6.06 -9.04 6.13
N SER A 77 5.47 -9.80 7.05
CA SER A 77 5.90 -11.17 7.33
C SER A 77 5.75 -12.09 6.11
N ARG A 78 4.65 -11.96 5.34
CA ARG A 78 4.46 -12.75 4.10
C ARG A 78 5.48 -12.39 3.01
N HIS A 79 5.98 -11.15 2.99
CA HIS A 79 7.06 -10.71 2.11
C HIS A 79 8.46 -11.02 2.67
N ASN A 80 8.58 -11.85 3.72
CA ASN A 80 9.85 -12.25 4.34
C ASN A 80 10.71 -11.05 4.81
N VAL A 81 10.06 -9.98 5.27
CA VAL A 81 10.76 -8.83 5.87
C VAL A 81 11.36 -9.25 7.22
N GLU A 82 12.56 -8.78 7.52
CA GLU A 82 13.24 -9.08 8.79
C GLU A 82 12.37 -8.65 10.00
N PRO A 83 12.20 -9.51 11.03
CA PRO A 83 11.37 -9.20 12.19
C PRO A 83 11.69 -7.88 12.89
N ALA A 84 12.97 -7.52 13.00
CA ALA A 84 13.39 -6.25 13.60
C ALA A 84 12.87 -5.03 12.82
N LEU A 85 12.94 -5.08 11.48
CA LEU A 85 12.41 -4.03 10.62
C LEU A 85 10.88 -3.95 10.70
N ILE A 86 10.20 -5.09 10.77
CA ILE A 86 8.74 -5.14 10.99
C ILE A 86 8.37 -4.44 12.30
N ASP A 87 9.06 -4.78 13.39
CA ASP A 87 8.77 -4.20 14.69
C ASP A 87 9.07 -2.70 14.73
N TRP A 88 10.11 -2.22 14.03
CA TRP A 88 10.36 -0.78 13.84
C TRP A 88 9.23 -0.09 13.09
N ILE A 89 8.75 -0.67 11.99
CA ILE A 89 7.64 -0.10 11.20
C ILE A 89 6.37 -0.03 12.04
N VAL A 90 6.01 -1.13 12.72
CA VAL A 90 4.82 -1.19 13.57
C VAL A 90 4.93 -0.22 14.76
N TYR A 91 6.12 -0.11 15.36
CA TYR A 91 6.38 0.86 16.43
C TYR A 91 6.15 2.29 15.93
N MET A 92 6.76 2.69 14.81
CA MET A 92 6.56 4.02 14.20
C MET A 92 5.08 4.32 13.93
N LEU A 93 4.29 3.33 13.51
CA LEU A 93 2.88 3.50 13.24
C LEU A 93 2.02 3.64 14.50
N SER A 94 2.34 2.89 15.56
CA SER A 94 1.54 2.75 16.78
C SER A 94 1.86 3.76 17.87
N THR A 95 3.05 4.37 17.85
CA THR A 95 3.43 5.43 18.79
C THR A 95 3.00 6.83 18.34
N ARG A 96 2.21 6.93 17.27
CA ARG A 96 1.71 8.22 16.79
C ARG A 96 0.63 8.76 17.72
N ILE A 97 0.83 10.02 18.06
CA ILE A 97 -0.06 10.81 18.90
C ILE A 97 -0.55 12.00 18.08
N ILE A 98 -1.86 12.16 17.98
CA ILE A 98 -2.48 13.29 17.30
C ILE A 98 -3.03 14.25 18.36
N LYS A 99 -2.82 15.55 18.14
CA LYS A 99 -3.50 16.61 18.89
C LYS A 99 -4.53 17.25 17.98
N ILE A 100 -5.77 17.29 18.44
CA ILE A 100 -6.86 17.97 17.75
C ILE A 100 -6.92 19.41 18.28
N ALA A 101 -7.00 20.40 17.38
CA ALA A 101 -7.13 21.79 17.79
C ALA A 101 -8.42 21.98 18.59
N GLY A 102 -8.30 22.51 19.81
CA GLY A 102 -9.44 22.68 20.74
C GLY A 102 -9.61 21.53 21.75
N GLU A 103 -8.88 20.42 21.59
CA GLU A 103 -8.87 19.34 22.58
C GLU A 103 -7.64 19.40 23.47
N SER A 104 -7.84 19.18 24.78
CA SER A 104 -6.75 19.24 25.76
C SER A 104 -5.94 17.95 25.83
N GLN A 105 -6.54 16.81 25.43
CA GLN A 105 -5.92 15.50 25.56
C GLN A 105 -5.41 14.98 24.22
N PRO A 106 -4.15 14.55 24.13
CA PRO A 106 -3.64 13.88 22.94
C PRO A 106 -4.30 12.51 22.73
N ILE A 107 -4.58 12.15 21.48
CA ILE A 107 -5.16 10.86 21.11
C ILE A 107 -4.09 9.97 20.50
N GLN A 108 -3.94 8.75 21.04
CA GLN A 108 -3.07 7.73 20.44
C GLN A 108 -3.78 6.99 19.32
N ILE A 109 -3.08 6.79 18.21
CA ILE A 109 -3.60 6.12 17.03
C ILE A 109 -3.57 4.60 17.18
N LYS A 110 -4.71 3.96 16.92
CA LYS A 110 -4.89 2.49 17.07
C LYS A 110 -4.84 1.72 15.75
N LYS A 111 -4.87 2.42 14.61
CA LYS A 111 -4.88 1.86 13.25
C LYS A 111 -4.52 2.93 12.22
N GLY A 112 -4.23 2.50 11.01
CA GLY A 112 -3.97 3.32 9.84
C GLY A 112 -2.49 3.66 9.66
N CYS A 113 -2.12 4.13 8.49
CA CYS A 113 -0.82 4.71 8.15
C CYS A 113 -0.98 6.21 7.86
N SER A 114 0.12 6.97 7.89
CA SER A 114 0.04 8.43 7.72
C SER A 114 -0.17 8.73 6.25
N GLN A 115 -1.22 9.48 5.92
CA GLN A 115 -1.37 10.01 4.58
C GLN A 115 -0.22 10.98 4.29
N GLY A 116 0.58 10.70 3.26
CA GLY A 116 1.81 11.45 2.95
C GLY A 116 3.09 10.91 3.61
N GLY A 117 3.01 9.85 4.42
CA GLY A 117 4.19 9.10 4.85
C GLY A 117 4.82 8.41 3.65
N VAL A 118 6.15 8.42 3.55
CA VAL A 118 6.84 7.86 2.37
C VAL A 118 6.70 6.34 2.31
N LEU A 119 6.58 5.72 3.48
CA LEU A 119 6.41 4.28 3.62
C LEU A 119 4.96 3.83 3.40
N SER A 120 3.99 4.68 3.71
CA SER A 120 2.56 4.34 3.73
C SER A 120 2.04 3.70 2.44
N PRO A 121 2.45 4.11 1.23
CA PRO A 121 1.98 3.48 -0.01
C PRO A 121 2.49 2.05 -0.25
N LEU A 122 3.50 1.59 0.50
CA LEU A 122 4.05 0.24 0.41
C LEU A 122 3.50 -0.72 1.47
N LEU A 123 2.80 -0.22 2.49
CA LEU A 123 2.30 -0.99 3.64
C LEU A 123 0.84 -1.40 3.45
#